data_AF-A0A537VV45-F1
#
_entry.id   AF-A0A537VV45-F1
#
_cell.length_a   1.000
_cell.length_b   1.000
_cell.length_c   1.000
_cell.angle_alpha   90.00
_cell.angle_beta   90.00
_cell.angle_gamma   90.00
#
_symmetry.space_group_name_H-M   'P 1'
#
loop_
_entity.id
_entity.type
_entity.pdbx_description
1 polymer ?
#
loop_
_entity_poly.entity_id
_entity_poly.type
_entity_poly.pdbx_seq_one_letter_code
_entity_poly.pdbx_strand_id
1 'polypeptide(L)'
;MKIVGFEANAALHLGVIEGDQVIDLQAVDKAIPGDLGECLRRNNGELSALMDAAKRAPASARRPLKGLAYGLPVAAPGKVICLGLNYLDHVKEGSQRDNIPKFPTI
;
A
#
# COMPACT_ATOMS: atom_id res chain seq x y z
N MET A 1 3.48 2.14 -11.13
CA MET A 1 2.20 1.63 -10.62
C MET A 1 1.97 2.21 -9.24
N LYS A 2 0.74 2.64 -8.92
CA LYS A 2 0.35 3.07 -7.57
C LYS A 2 -0.73 2.11 -7.06
N ILE A 3 -0.53 1.55 -5.87
CA ILE A 3 -1.44 0.56 -5.26
C ILE A 3 -2.09 1.20 -4.03
N VAL A 4 -3.36 0.91 -3.82
CA VAL A 4 -4.15 1.46 -2.71
C VAL A 4 -5.01 0.38 -2.08
N GLY A 5 -5.09 0.38 -0.75
CA GLY A 5 -6.11 -0.38 -0.02
C GLY A 5 -7.37 0.49 0.14
N PHE A 6 -8.55 -0.09 0.01
CA PHE A 6 -9.81 0.61 0.26
C PHE A 6 -10.91 -0.37 0.68
N GLU A 7 -11.93 0.13 1.37
CA GLU A 7 -13.08 -0.68 1.78
C GLU A 7 -14.15 -0.67 0.68
N ALA A 8 -14.64 -1.86 0.33
CA ALA A 8 -15.80 -2.03 -0.53
C ALA A 8 -16.58 -3.28 -0.11
N ASN A 9 -17.91 -3.20 -0.13
CA ASN A 9 -18.78 -4.31 0.27
C ASN A 9 -18.43 -4.90 1.67
N ALA A 10 -18.04 -4.03 2.61
CA ALA A 10 -17.59 -4.39 3.96
C ALA A 10 -16.36 -5.32 4.00
N ALA A 11 -15.51 -5.27 2.99
CA ALA A 11 -14.24 -5.98 2.93
C ALA A 11 -13.12 -5.07 2.42
N LEU A 12 -11.90 -5.39 2.84
CA LEU A 12 -10.70 -4.77 2.31
C LEU A 12 -10.48 -5.23 0.86
N HIS A 13 -10.38 -4.27 -0.03
CA HIS A 13 -10.03 -4.43 -1.43
C HIS A 13 -8.66 -3.79 -1.71
N LEU A 14 -7.98 -4.31 -2.73
CA LEU A 14 -6.75 -3.77 -3.26
C LEU A 14 -7.03 -3.19 -4.65
N GLY A 15 -6.45 -2.03 -4.95
CA GLY A 15 -6.66 -1.35 -6.21
C GLY A 15 -5.40 -0.77 -6.83
N VAL A 16 -5.42 -0.63 -8.15
CA VAL A 16 -4.40 0.09 -8.91
C VAL A 16 -4.96 1.45 -9.32
N ILE A 17 -4.25 2.52 -9.00
CA ILE A 17 -4.66 3.89 -9.38
C ILE A 17 -4.28 4.17 -10.83
N GLU A 18 -5.24 4.65 -11.61
CA GLU A 18 -5.08 5.14 -12.98
C GLU A 18 -5.85 6.44 -13.17
N GLY A 19 -5.14 7.56 -13.34
CA GLY A 19 -5.75 8.89 -13.39
C GLY A 19 -6.48 9.23 -12.09
N ASP A 20 -7.78 9.53 -12.21
CA ASP A 20 -8.68 9.86 -11.10
C ASP A 20 -9.54 8.67 -10.64
N GLN A 21 -9.24 7.47 -11.13
CA GLN A 21 -9.93 6.23 -10.79
C GLN A 21 -9.01 5.24 -10.07
N VAL A 22 -9.63 4.34 -9.33
CA VAL A 22 -9.04 3.08 -8.89
C VAL A 22 -9.65 1.93 -9.70
N ILE A 23 -8.79 1.00 -10.11
CA ILE A 23 -9.20 -0.31 -10.63
C ILE A 23 -9.27 -1.26 -9.44
N ASP A 24 -10.48 -1.68 -9.07
CA ASP A 24 -10.78 -2.64 -8.00
C ASP A 24 -10.37 -4.06 -8.43
N LEU A 25 -9.29 -4.59 -7.86
CA LEU A 25 -8.73 -5.87 -8.30
C LEU A 25 -9.63 -7.06 -7.93
N GLN A 26 -10.42 -6.98 -6.86
CA GLN A 26 -11.38 -8.02 -6.48
C GLN A 26 -12.60 -8.03 -7.42
N ALA A 27 -12.92 -6.89 -8.06
CA ALA A 27 -13.92 -6.84 -9.12
C ALA A 27 -13.40 -7.38 -10.47
N VAL A 28 -12.08 -7.42 -10.67
CA VAL A 28 -11.44 -8.07 -11.83
C VAL A 28 -11.33 -9.58 -11.63
N ASP A 29 -10.79 -10.01 -10.48
CA ASP A 29 -10.60 -11.40 -10.13
C ASP A 29 -10.66 -11.58 -8.60
N LYS A 30 -11.69 -12.29 -8.13
CA LYS A 30 -11.92 -12.55 -6.70
C LYS A 30 -10.83 -13.39 -6.05
N ALA A 31 -9.98 -14.07 -6.82
CA ALA A 31 -8.85 -14.84 -6.30
C ALA A 31 -7.68 -13.95 -5.85
N ILE A 32 -7.62 -12.69 -6.32
CA ILE A 32 -6.59 -11.74 -5.91
C ILE A 32 -6.85 -11.33 -4.45
N PRO A 33 -5.85 -11.48 -3.55
CA PRO A 33 -5.99 -11.02 -2.17
C PRO A 33 -6.28 -9.52 -2.07
N GLY A 34 -7.14 -9.14 -1.12
CA GLY A 34 -7.43 -7.73 -0.80
C GLY A 34 -6.32 -7.01 -0.03
N ASP A 35 -5.27 -7.73 0.37
CA ASP A 35 -4.14 -7.22 1.15
C ASP A 35 -2.83 -7.36 0.34
N LEU A 36 -2.08 -6.26 0.21
CA LEU A 36 -0.82 -6.24 -0.55
C LEU A 36 0.24 -7.14 0.09
N GLY A 37 0.27 -7.25 1.42
CA GLY A 37 1.19 -8.14 2.13
C GLY A 37 0.97 -9.60 1.76
N GLU A 38 -0.28 -10.03 1.63
CA GLU A 38 -0.62 -11.38 1.15
C GLU A 38 -0.28 -11.57 -0.33
N CYS A 39 -0.55 -10.57 -1.19
CA CYS A 39 -0.12 -10.60 -2.59
C CYS A 39 1.39 -10.80 -2.73
N LEU A 40 2.19 -10.05 -1.97
CA LEU A 40 3.65 -10.18 -1.96
C LEU A 40 4.08 -11.57 -1.45
N ARG A 41 3.44 -12.06 -0.38
CA ARG A 41 3.74 -13.37 0.22
C ARG A 41 3.51 -14.53 -0.75
N ARG A 42 2.38 -14.52 -1.46
CA ARG A 42 2.02 -15.60 -2.42
C ARG A 42 2.90 -15.61 -3.66
N ASN A 43 3.42 -14.45 -4.06
CA ASN A 43 4.11 -14.29 -5.34
C ASN A 43 5.62 -14.01 -5.19
N ASN A 44 6.22 -14.33 -4.03
CA ASN A 44 7.64 -14.10 -3.76
C ASN A 44 8.08 -12.64 -4.03
N GLY A 45 7.22 -11.68 -3.67
CA GLY A 45 7.45 -10.24 -3.88
C GLY A 45 7.05 -9.69 -5.25
N GLU A 46 6.70 -10.54 -6.21
CA GLU A 46 6.32 -10.11 -7.55
C GLU A 46 4.92 -9.49 -7.59
N LEU A 47 4.78 -8.41 -8.37
CA LEU A 47 3.53 -7.65 -8.51
C LEU A 47 3.02 -7.56 -9.96
N SER A 48 3.71 -8.18 -10.91
CA SER A 48 3.34 -8.19 -12.34
C SER A 48 1.92 -8.71 -12.57
N ALA A 49 1.49 -9.72 -11.81
CA ALA A 49 0.13 -10.26 -11.87
C ALA A 49 -0.95 -9.21 -11.56
N LEU A 50 -0.70 -8.28 -10.62
CA LEU A 50 -1.64 -7.19 -10.31
C LEU A 50 -1.72 -6.18 -11.47
N MET A 51 -0.57 -5.90 -12.11
CA MET A 51 -0.53 -5.06 -13.31
C MET A 51 -1.30 -5.68 -14.46
N ASP A 52 -1.13 -6.98 -14.69
CA ASP A 52 -1.81 -7.68 -15.78
C ASP A 52 -3.31 -7.89 -15.52
N ALA A 53 -3.72 -7.99 -14.25
CA ALA A 53 -5.12 -7.89 -13.87
C ALA A 53 -5.68 -6.49 -14.18
N ALA A 54 -4.97 -5.43 -13.78
CA ALA A 54 -5.40 -4.06 -14.02
C ALA A 54 -5.53 -3.73 -15.52
N LYS A 55 -4.60 -4.20 -16.37
CA LYS A 55 -4.66 -4.01 -17.83
C LYS A 55 -5.89 -4.66 -18.48
N ARG A 56 -6.38 -5.77 -17.93
CA ARG A 56 -7.55 -6.52 -18.44
C ARG A 56 -8.85 -6.10 -17.76
N ALA A 57 -8.82 -5.10 -16.88
CA ALA A 57 -9.95 -4.74 -16.06
C ALA A 57 -11.12 -4.21 -16.91
N PRO A 58 -12.35 -4.73 -16.72
CA PRO A 58 -13.52 -4.18 -17.38
C PRO A 58 -13.87 -2.80 -16.82
N ALA A 59 -14.66 -2.02 -17.56
CA ALA A 59 -15.14 -0.72 -17.11
C ALA A 59 -15.89 -0.79 -15.76
N SER A 60 -16.58 -1.91 -15.49
CA SER A 60 -17.31 -2.15 -14.23
C SER A 60 -16.41 -2.30 -13.00
N ALA A 61 -15.11 -2.57 -13.17
CA ALA A 61 -14.14 -2.66 -12.08
C ALA A 61 -13.50 -1.30 -11.73
N ARG A 62 -13.88 -0.22 -12.42
CA ARG A 62 -13.31 1.12 -12.22
C ARG A 62 -14.22 1.94 -11.32
N ARG A 63 -13.62 2.61 -10.33
CA ARG A 63 -14.32 3.46 -9.35
C ARG A 63 -13.59 4.79 -9.21
N PRO A 64 -14.29 5.92 -8.99
CA PRO A 64 -13.63 7.20 -8.77
C PRO A 64 -12.85 7.18 -7.47
N LEU A 65 -11.68 7.84 -7.44
CA LEU A 65 -10.91 8.03 -6.20
C LEU A 65 -11.66 8.89 -5.17
N LYS A 66 -12.48 9.82 -5.68
CA LYS A 66 -13.31 10.69 -4.85
C LYS A 66 -14.37 9.86 -4.14
N GLY A 67 -14.36 9.93 -2.80
CA GLY A 67 -15.34 9.23 -1.97
C GLY A 67 -14.98 7.78 -1.64
N LEU A 68 -13.79 7.29 -2.02
CA LEU A 68 -13.28 6.03 -1.51
C LEU A 68 -13.07 6.09 0.00
N ALA A 69 -13.52 5.05 0.69
CA ALA A 69 -13.11 4.77 2.05
C ALA A 69 -11.72 4.13 2.02
N TYR A 70 -10.67 4.93 2.13
CA TYR A 70 -9.29 4.44 2.07
C TYR A 70 -8.95 3.53 3.25
N GLY A 71 -8.22 2.46 2.95
CA GLY A 71 -7.67 1.51 3.90
C GLY A 71 -6.16 1.42 3.76
N LEU A 72 -5.53 0.65 4.66
CA LEU A 72 -4.11 0.36 4.55
C LEU A 72 -3.88 -0.65 3.42
N PRO A 73 -2.90 -0.43 2.52
CA PRO A 73 -2.57 -1.43 1.50
C PRO A 73 -2.01 -2.72 2.13
N VAL A 74 -1.34 -2.61 3.28
CA VAL A 74 -0.92 -3.74 4.12
C VAL A 74 -1.64 -3.59 5.48
N ALA A 75 -2.72 -4.33 5.67
CA ALA A 75 -3.60 -4.22 6.83
C ALA A 75 -3.11 -5.04 8.04
N ALA A 76 -2.38 -6.14 7.80
CA ALA A 76 -1.86 -7.01 8.86
C ALA A 76 -0.35 -7.29 8.68
N PRO A 77 0.52 -6.29 8.87
CA PRO A 77 1.96 -6.50 8.79
C PRO A 77 2.44 -7.39 9.95
N GLY A 78 3.35 -8.33 9.66
CA GLY A 78 3.93 -9.18 10.71
C GLY A 78 4.83 -8.41 11.69
N LYS A 79 5.42 -7.30 11.24
CA LYS A 79 6.21 -6.34 12.05
C LYS A 79 6.10 -4.96 11.44
N VAL A 80 6.19 -3.92 12.27
CA VAL A 80 6.38 -2.52 11.86
C VAL A 80 7.66 -2.04 12.52
N ILE A 81 8.64 -1.62 11.72
CA ILE A 81 9.94 -1.11 12.20
C ILE A 81 9.94 0.40 11.98
N CYS A 82 9.92 1.15 13.08
CA CYS A 82 9.91 2.61 13.05
C CYS A 82 11.33 3.14 13.25
N LEU A 83 11.84 3.92 12.30
CA LEU A 83 13.19 4.46 12.35
C LEU A 83 13.15 5.93 12.78
N GLY A 84 13.60 6.21 14.01
CA GLY A 84 13.77 7.58 14.51
C GLY A 84 15.04 8.24 13.99
N LEU A 85 15.15 9.56 14.19
CA LEU A 85 16.40 10.34 14.05
C LEU A 85 17.14 10.13 12.70
N ASN A 86 16.41 9.82 11.63
CA ASN A 86 16.96 9.45 10.32
C ASN A 86 17.17 10.64 9.37
N TYR A 87 17.01 11.86 9.88
CA TYR A 87 17.19 13.11 9.14
C TYR A 87 18.00 14.07 10.00
N LEU A 88 19.16 14.52 9.52
CA LEU A 88 20.07 15.36 10.31
C LEU A 88 19.43 16.65 10.79
N ASP A 89 18.60 17.28 9.96
CA ASP A 89 17.92 18.50 10.36
C ASP A 89 16.88 18.23 11.46
N HIS A 90 16.17 17.11 11.39
CA HIS A 90 15.27 16.69 12.48
C HIS A 90 16.03 16.36 13.77
N VAL A 91 17.24 15.79 13.68
CA VAL A 91 18.10 15.54 14.86
C VAL A 91 18.48 16.86 15.54
N LYS A 92 18.80 17.90 14.77
CA LYS A 92 19.19 19.22 15.30
C LYS A 92 18.08 19.94 16.05
N GLU A 93 16.82 19.66 15.71
CA GLU A 93 15.63 20.22 16.39
C GLU A 93 15.45 19.66 17.81
N GLY A 94 15.93 18.44 18.04
CA GLY A 94 15.62 17.68 19.24
C GLY A 94 16.72 17.69 20.31
N SER A 95 16.45 16.98 21.40
CA SER A 95 17.39 16.78 22.51
C SER A 95 18.67 16.02 22.11
N GLN A 96 18.68 15.37 20.94
CA GLN A 96 19.81 14.59 20.43
C GLN A 96 20.71 15.37 19.46
N ARG A 97 20.54 16.69 19.34
CA ARG A 97 21.32 17.56 18.43
C ARG A 97 22.84 17.41 18.54
N ASP A 98 23.33 17.13 19.75
CA ASP A 98 24.76 16.98 20.07
C ASP A 98 25.20 15.50 20.10
N ASN A 99 24.25 14.57 19.92
CA ASN A 99 24.43 13.12 20.01
C ASN A 99 23.84 12.41 18.78
N ILE A 100 24.40 12.68 17.60
CA ILE A 100 23.97 12.07 16.34
C ILE A 100 24.12 10.54 16.42
N PRO A 101 23.07 9.74 16.16
CA PRO A 101 23.16 8.29 16.17
C PRO A 101 24.15 7.76 15.12
N LYS A 102 24.99 6.81 15.53
CA LYS A 102 25.95 6.13 14.62
C LYS A 102 25.32 4.94 13.87
N PHE A 103 24.15 4.48 14.32
CA PHE A 103 23.40 3.37 13.77
C PHE A 103 21.91 3.72 13.75
N PRO A 104 21.09 3.02 12.93
CA PRO A 104 19.64 3.18 12.93
C PRO A 104 19.04 3.05 14.34
N THR A 105 18.22 4.03 14.74
CA THR A 105 17.49 3.98 16.01
C THR A 105 16.08 3.43 15.78
N ILE A 106 15.87 2.18 16.21
CA ILE A 106 14.59 1.46 16.17
C ILE A 106 13.90 1.47 17.53
#